data_AF-A0A9W6NWK7-F1
#
_entry.id   AF-A0A9W6NWK7-F1
#
_cell.length_a   1.000
_cell.length_b   1.000
_cell.length_c   1.000
_cell.angle_alpha   90.00
_cell.angle_beta   90.00
_cell.angle_gamma   90.00
#
_symmetry.space_group_name_H-M   'P 1'
#
loop_
_entity.id
_entity.type
_entity.pdbx_description
1 polymer ?
#
loop_
_entity_poly.entity_id
_entity_poly.type
_entity_poly.pdbx_seq_one_letter_code
_entity_poly.pdbx_strand_id
1 'polypeptide(L)'
;MARAAQTTASTASTALRALRDVGAAAWFGGSLMGASGLNAAADAAGGPLERERVVSAGWARWTPIFRAAAAAHLLGSVGLLAQRRSRADLVGLGLTTAAVGAVAGTAVLGSKEVPETTIHAVEWTVPALLAGVILSGVGRRG
;
A
#
# COMPACT_ATOMS: atom_id res chain seq x y z
N MET A 1 8.78 -37.27 -7.23
CA MET A 1 9.32 -35.91 -6.98
C MET A 1 8.48 -34.78 -7.57
N ALA A 2 7.92 -34.88 -8.79
CA ALA A 2 7.12 -33.82 -9.41
C ALA A 2 5.87 -33.35 -8.61
N ARG A 3 5.19 -34.27 -7.90
CA ARG A 3 4.00 -33.94 -7.10
C ARG A 3 4.31 -33.08 -5.87
N ALA A 4 5.45 -33.31 -5.20
CA ALA A 4 5.87 -32.52 -4.04
C ALA A 4 6.25 -31.09 -4.43
N ALA A 5 6.91 -30.91 -5.58
CA ALA A 5 7.24 -29.59 -6.13
C ALA A 5 5.98 -28.80 -6.52
N GLN A 6 4.96 -29.47 -7.08
CA GLN A 6 3.67 -28.84 -7.41
C GLN A 6 2.90 -28.40 -6.15
N THR A 7 2.93 -29.19 -5.08
CA THR A 7 2.27 -28.83 -3.81
C THR A 7 2.92 -27.59 -3.19
N THR A 8 4.25 -27.52 -3.11
CA THR A 8 4.97 -26.35 -2.57
C THR A 8 4.76 -25.09 -3.40
N ALA A 9 4.74 -25.20 -4.73
CA ALA A 9 4.43 -24.08 -5.61
C ALA A 9 3.00 -23.56 -5.37
N SER A 10 2.02 -24.47 -5.20
CA SER A 10 0.62 -24.10 -4.96
C SER A 10 0.37 -23.41 -3.61
N THR A 11 1.04 -23.86 -2.54
CA THR A 11 0.91 -23.25 -1.21
C THR A 11 1.56 -21.87 -1.16
N ALA A 12 2.70 -21.69 -1.82
CA ALA A 12 3.34 -20.38 -1.97
C ALA A 12 2.43 -19.39 -2.73
N SER A 13 1.80 -19.80 -3.84
CA SER A 13 0.84 -18.95 -4.55
C SER A 13 -0.41 -18.62 -3.72
N THR A 14 -0.84 -19.51 -2.83
CA THR A 14 -1.94 -19.24 -1.90
C THR A 14 -1.54 -18.24 -0.82
N ALA A 15 -0.35 -18.38 -0.23
CA ALA A 15 0.17 -17.42 0.74
C ALA A 15 0.32 -16.01 0.14
N LEU A 16 0.84 -15.90 -1.09
CA LEU A 16 0.99 -14.61 -1.78
C LEU A 16 -0.36 -13.96 -2.10
N ARG A 17 -1.37 -14.75 -2.50
CA ARG A 17 -2.76 -14.24 -2.67
C ARG A 17 -3.33 -13.76 -1.35
N ALA A 18 -3.15 -14.52 -0.27
CA ALA A 18 -3.58 -14.10 1.06
C ALA A 18 -2.93 -12.78 1.50
N LEU A 19 -1.61 -12.65 1.35
CA LEU A 19 -0.87 -11.41 1.65
C LEU A 19 -1.42 -10.22 0.84
N ARG A 20 -1.64 -10.42 -0.47
CA ARG A 20 -2.20 -9.39 -1.35
C ARG A 20 -3.60 -8.99 -0.89
N ASP A 21 -4.50 -9.94 -0.76
CA ASP A 21 -5.92 -9.67 -0.62
C ASP A 21 -6.26 -9.21 0.81
N VAL A 22 -5.68 -9.83 1.84
CA VAL A 22 -5.84 -9.41 3.25
C VAL A 22 -5.13 -8.08 3.50
N GLY A 23 -3.94 -7.88 2.94
CA GLY A 23 -3.23 -6.60 3.04
C GLY A 23 -4.03 -5.45 2.44
N ALA A 24 -4.62 -5.66 1.25
CA ALA A 24 -5.51 -4.68 0.63
C ALA A 24 -6.75 -4.39 1.49
N ALA A 25 -7.41 -5.44 1.98
CA ALA A 25 -8.62 -5.30 2.79
C ALA A 25 -8.35 -4.52 4.09
N ALA A 26 -7.27 -4.84 4.80
CA ALA A 26 -6.90 -4.14 6.02
C ALA A 26 -6.50 -2.68 5.73
N TRP A 27 -5.71 -2.44 4.68
CA TRP A 27 -5.29 -1.09 4.32
C TRP A 27 -6.48 -0.21 3.94
N PHE A 28 -7.27 -0.57 2.91
CA PHE A 28 -8.40 0.23 2.46
C PHE A 28 -9.56 0.25 3.46
N GLY A 29 -9.85 -0.87 4.11
CA GLY A 29 -10.90 -0.97 5.12
C GLY A 29 -10.61 -0.09 6.34
N GLY A 30 -9.36 -0.07 6.80
CA GLY A 30 -8.92 0.83 7.87
C GLY A 30 -9.03 2.30 7.49
N SER A 31 -8.68 2.67 6.25
CA SER A 31 -8.85 4.02 5.74
C SER A 31 -10.31 4.45 5.68
N LEU A 32 -11.20 3.58 5.19
CA LEU A 32 -12.64 3.85 5.12
C LEU A 32 -13.24 4.01 6.53
N MET A 33 -12.94 3.09 7.44
CA MET A 33 -13.38 3.16 8.84
C MET A 33 -12.81 4.40 9.54
N GLY A 34 -11.55 4.76 9.28
CA GLY A 34 -10.94 5.96 9.83
C GLY A 34 -11.64 7.24 9.35
N ALA A 35 -11.86 7.36 8.05
CA ALA A 35 -12.46 8.56 7.45
C ALA A 35 -13.94 8.73 7.79
N SER A 36 -14.72 7.64 7.78
CA SER A 36 -16.18 7.69 7.98
C SER A 36 -16.63 7.41 9.41
N GLY A 37 -15.90 6.57 10.14
CA GLY A 37 -16.22 6.13 11.49
C GLY A 37 -15.45 6.94 12.53
N LEU A 38 -14.12 6.81 12.59
CA LEU A 38 -13.30 7.46 13.61
C LEU A 38 -13.43 8.99 13.56
N ASN A 39 -13.24 9.59 12.38
CA ASN A 39 -13.28 11.04 12.23
C ASN A 39 -14.67 11.61 12.56
N ALA A 40 -15.74 10.92 12.15
CA ALA A 40 -17.11 11.34 12.47
C ALA A 40 -17.46 11.11 13.95
N ALA A 41 -17.06 9.98 14.53
CA ALA A 41 -17.30 9.68 15.94
C ALA A 41 -16.59 10.67 16.88
N ALA A 42 -15.45 11.22 16.46
CA ALA A 42 -14.77 12.27 17.20
C ALA A 42 -15.62 13.54 17.36
N ASP A 43 -16.64 13.77 16.54
CA ASP A 43 -17.54 14.92 16.71
C ASP A 43 -18.37 14.86 18.00
N ALA A 44 -18.54 13.67 18.58
CA ALA A 44 -19.15 13.49 19.89
C ALA A 44 -18.25 14.00 21.05
N ALA A 45 -16.97 14.29 20.80
CA ALA A 45 -16.10 14.87 21.81
C ALA A 45 -16.42 16.37 22.03
N GLY A 46 -16.32 16.82 23.28
CA GLY A 46 -16.92 18.07 23.77
C GLY A 46 -16.37 19.37 23.19
N GLY A 47 -15.19 19.36 22.55
CA GLY A 47 -14.61 20.56 21.93
C GLY A 47 -13.54 20.25 20.88
N PRO A 48 -13.18 21.21 20.00
CA PRO A 48 -12.32 20.97 18.84
C PRO A 48 -10.97 20.32 19.16
N LEU A 49 -10.31 20.75 20.24
CA LEU A 49 -9.04 20.16 20.70
C LEU A 49 -9.21 18.71 21.15
N GLU A 50 -10.32 18.38 21.82
CA GLU A 50 -10.64 17.02 22.23
C GLU A 50 -10.89 16.14 21.00
N ARG A 51 -11.58 16.66 19.97
CA ARG A 51 -11.81 15.95 18.69
C ARG A 51 -10.48 15.63 18.01
N GLU A 52 -9.60 16.62 17.87
CA GLU A 52 -8.27 16.44 17.26
C GLU A 52 -7.45 15.39 18.02
N ARG A 53 -7.44 15.44 19.36
CA ARG A 53 -6.73 14.45 20.18
C ARG A 53 -7.28 13.04 19.96
N VAL A 54 -8.59 12.86 19.90
CA VAL A 54 -9.23 11.55 19.67
C VAL A 54 -8.87 11.01 18.29
N VAL A 55 -9.02 11.82 17.25
CA VAL A 55 -8.67 11.44 15.87
C VAL A 55 -7.19 11.10 15.77
N SER A 56 -6.30 11.97 16.26
CA SER A 56 -4.86 11.78 16.22
C SER A 56 -4.43 10.52 16.98
N ALA A 57 -4.97 10.28 18.18
CA ALA A 57 -4.68 9.07 18.94
C ALA A 57 -5.18 7.79 18.25
N GLY A 58 -6.34 7.85 17.58
CA GLY A 58 -6.88 6.74 16.79
C GLY A 58 -5.98 6.40 15.60
N TRP A 59 -5.61 7.40 14.81
CA TRP A 59 -4.70 7.22 13.66
C TRP A 59 -3.30 6.78 14.08
N ALA A 60 -2.76 7.30 15.19
CA ALA A 60 -1.46 6.90 15.72
C ALA A 60 -1.43 5.40 16.06
N ARG A 61 -2.49 4.87 16.68
CA ARG A 61 -2.62 3.44 17.00
C ARG A 61 -2.85 2.56 15.77
N TRP A 62 -3.54 3.09 14.75
CA TRP A 62 -3.80 2.37 13.51
C TRP A 62 -2.57 2.32 12.57
N THR A 63 -1.70 3.34 12.63
CA THR A 63 -0.58 3.51 11.69
C THR A 63 0.34 2.27 11.57
N PRO A 64 0.73 1.57 12.65
CA PRO A 64 1.53 0.34 12.51
C PRO A 64 0.81 -0.75 11.71
N ILE A 65 -0.50 -0.94 11.94
CA ILE A 65 -1.31 -1.93 11.22
C ILE A 65 -1.44 -1.54 9.75
N PHE A 66 -1.70 -0.25 9.48
CA PHE A 66 -1.74 0.30 8.13
C PHE A 66 -0.44 0.02 7.36
N ARG A 67 0.72 0.27 7.99
CA ARG A 67 2.04 0.03 7.38
C ARG A 67 2.28 -1.46 7.11
N ALA A 68 1.92 -2.33 8.06
CA ALA A 68 2.03 -3.77 7.89
C ALA A 68 1.12 -4.29 6.76
N ALA A 69 -0.11 -3.79 6.68
CA ALA A 69 -1.07 -4.13 5.64
C ALA A 69 -0.59 -3.71 4.24
N ALA A 70 -0.06 -2.48 4.12
CA ALA A 70 0.53 -2.00 2.87
C ALA A 70 1.73 -2.83 2.43
N ALA A 71 2.63 -3.18 3.36
CA ALA A 71 3.77 -4.04 3.07
C ALA A 71 3.33 -5.46 2.65
N ALA A 72 2.37 -6.07 3.34
CA ALA A 72 1.81 -7.37 2.98
C ALA A 72 1.20 -7.34 1.56
N HIS A 73 0.43 -6.30 1.25
CA HIS A 73 -0.18 -6.14 -0.06
C HIS A 73 0.87 -6.04 -1.17
N LEU A 74 1.91 -5.22 -0.98
CA LEU A 74 3.03 -5.09 -1.91
C LEU A 74 3.77 -6.42 -2.11
N LEU A 75 4.13 -7.12 -1.02
CA LEU A 75 4.84 -8.39 -1.09
C LEU A 75 4.02 -9.45 -1.85
N GLY A 76 2.72 -9.53 -1.58
CA GLY A 76 1.80 -10.41 -2.32
C GLY A 76 1.73 -10.07 -3.80
N SER A 77 1.58 -8.78 -4.14
CA SER A 77 1.52 -8.30 -5.53
C SER A 77 2.81 -8.56 -6.31
N VAL A 78 3.98 -8.27 -5.73
CA VAL A 78 5.29 -8.53 -6.35
C VAL A 78 5.55 -10.03 -6.52
N GLY A 79 5.24 -10.83 -5.49
CA GLY A 79 5.44 -12.28 -5.55
C GLY A 79 4.57 -12.95 -6.62
N LEU A 80 3.31 -12.54 -6.77
CA LEU A 80 2.43 -13.06 -7.82
C LEU A 80 2.88 -12.62 -9.21
N LEU A 81 3.32 -11.35 -9.35
CA LEU A 81 3.86 -10.84 -10.61
C LEU A 81 5.10 -11.61 -11.08
N ALA A 82 5.95 -12.03 -10.14
CA ALA A 82 7.13 -12.85 -10.45
C ALA A 82 6.78 -14.26 -10.93
N GLN A 83 5.63 -14.81 -10.52
CA GLN A 83 5.16 -16.13 -10.96
C GLN A 83 4.43 -16.07 -12.31
N ARG A 84 3.67 -15.01 -12.56
CA ARG A 84 2.95 -14.81 -13.82
C ARG A 84 2.86 -13.33 -14.13
N ARG A 85 3.46 -12.93 -15.26
CA ARG A 85 3.47 -11.53 -15.69
C ARG A 85 2.29 -11.25 -16.62
N SER A 86 1.24 -10.60 -16.11
CA SER A 86 0.17 -10.04 -16.95
C SER A 86 0.24 -8.50 -16.95
N ARG A 87 -0.36 -7.86 -17.97
CA ARG A 87 -0.48 -6.40 -18.00
C ARG A 87 -1.31 -5.86 -16.83
N ALA A 88 -2.34 -6.59 -16.41
CA ALA A 88 -3.17 -6.21 -15.28
C ALA A 88 -2.37 -6.22 -13.96
N ASP A 89 -1.53 -7.23 -13.74
CA ASP A 89 -0.68 -7.31 -12.54
C ASP A 89 0.35 -6.18 -12.50
N LEU A 90 0.92 -5.83 -13.66
CA LEU A 90 1.85 -4.71 -13.80
C LEU A 90 1.17 -3.38 -13.44
N VAL A 91 0.02 -3.08 -14.07
CA VAL A 91 -0.74 -1.86 -13.78
C VAL A 91 -1.16 -1.80 -12.30
N GLY A 92 -1.65 -2.91 -11.75
CA GLY A 92 -2.05 -3.01 -10.34
C GLY A 92 -0.89 -2.74 -9.38
N LEU A 93 0.29 -3.30 -9.65
CA LEU A 93 1.49 -3.01 -8.88
C LEU A 93 1.85 -1.52 -8.97
N GLY A 94 1.88 -0.94 -10.17
CA GLY A 94 2.19 0.48 -10.37
C GLY A 94 1.27 1.43 -9.60
N LEU A 95 -0.05 1.16 -9.61
CA LEU A 95 -1.03 1.91 -8.81
C LEU A 95 -0.79 1.74 -7.30
N THR A 96 -0.40 0.55 -6.86
CA THR A 96 -0.10 0.28 -5.45
C THR A 96 1.13 1.05 -4.99
N THR A 97 2.24 1.00 -5.74
CA THR A 97 3.43 1.79 -5.42
C THR A 97 3.14 3.28 -5.47
N ALA A 98 2.28 3.72 -6.38
CA ALA A 98 1.82 5.09 -6.43
C ALA A 98 1.10 5.52 -5.16
N ALA A 99 0.14 4.71 -4.69
CA ALA A 99 -0.58 4.96 -3.46
C ALA A 99 0.35 4.93 -2.23
N VAL A 100 1.28 3.96 -2.14
CA VAL A 100 2.27 3.91 -1.04
C VAL A 100 3.13 5.15 -1.03
N GLY A 101 3.63 5.59 -2.18
CA GLY A 101 4.50 6.76 -2.27
C GLY A 101 3.77 8.06 -1.93
N ALA A 102 2.50 8.21 -2.33
CA ALA A 102 1.67 9.33 -1.88
C ALA A 102 1.50 9.34 -0.35
N VAL A 103 1.22 8.19 0.27
CA VAL A 103 1.10 8.10 1.73
C VAL A 103 2.42 8.38 2.43
N ALA A 104 3.52 7.80 1.95
CA ALA A 104 4.86 8.05 2.47
C ALA A 104 5.23 9.54 2.34
N GLY A 105 4.87 10.18 1.23
CA GLY A 105 5.05 11.61 0.98
C GLY A 105 4.31 12.47 1.99
N THR A 106 3.06 12.14 2.32
CA THR A 106 2.31 12.87 3.37
C THR A 106 2.91 12.68 4.77
N ALA A 107 3.42 11.48 5.08
CA ALA A 107 4.09 11.22 6.36
C ALA A 107 5.40 12.00 6.47
N VAL A 108 6.18 12.02 5.39
CA VAL A 108 7.41 12.78 5.24
C VAL A 108 7.11 14.28 5.39
N LEU A 109 6.22 14.86 4.59
CA LEU A 109 5.83 16.28 4.67
C LEU A 109 5.21 16.69 6.03
N GLY A 110 4.65 15.75 6.79
CA GLY A 110 4.15 15.98 8.15
C GLY A 110 5.26 16.04 9.21
N SER A 111 6.45 15.51 8.92
CA SER A 111 7.65 15.62 9.76
C SER A 111 8.24 17.03 9.58
N LYS A 112 8.40 17.78 10.66
CA LYS A 112 8.85 19.19 10.59
C LYS A 112 10.28 19.42 10.07
N GLU A 113 11.00 18.38 9.67
CA GLU A 113 12.31 18.49 9.03
C GLU A 113 12.44 17.41 7.97
N VAL A 114 12.15 17.76 6.72
CA VAL A 114 12.45 16.89 5.59
C VAL A 114 13.32 17.65 4.60
N PRO A 115 14.50 17.13 4.25
CA PRO A 115 15.31 17.68 3.16
C PRO A 115 14.49 17.71 1.87
N GLU A 116 14.51 18.85 1.16
CA GLU A 116 13.82 19.05 -0.12
C GLU A 116 14.11 17.94 -1.14
N THR A 117 15.33 17.38 -1.09
CA THR A 117 15.76 16.21 -1.89
C THR A 117 14.93 14.95 -1.66
N THR A 118 14.44 14.74 -0.44
CA THR A 118 13.59 13.60 -0.06
C THR A 118 12.16 13.80 -0.55
N ILE A 119 11.67 15.04 -0.54
CA ILE A 119 10.35 15.39 -1.09
C ILE A 119 10.34 15.11 -2.59
N HIS A 120 11.36 15.58 -3.34
CA HIS A 120 11.46 15.33 -4.78
C HIS A 120 11.69 13.86 -5.14
N ALA A 121 12.45 13.12 -4.34
CA ALA A 121 12.60 11.68 -4.52
C ALA A 121 11.26 10.94 -4.35
N VAL A 122 10.44 11.33 -3.37
CA VAL A 122 9.12 10.71 -3.14
C VAL A 122 8.09 11.14 -4.19
N GLU A 123 8.12 12.41 -4.61
CA GLU A 123 7.24 12.96 -5.65
C GLU A 123 7.40 12.23 -6.99
N TRP A 124 8.64 11.92 -7.39
CA TRP A 124 8.93 11.30 -8.68
C TRP A 124 9.03 9.78 -8.66
N THR A 125 9.18 9.15 -7.49
CA THR A 125 9.24 7.67 -7.41
C THR A 125 7.94 7.02 -7.87
N VAL A 126 6.80 7.62 -7.53
CA VAL A 126 5.48 7.13 -7.93
C VAL A 126 5.27 7.17 -9.46
N PRO A 127 5.42 8.32 -10.14
CA PRO A 127 5.36 8.41 -11.60
C PRO A 127 6.43 7.58 -12.32
N ALA A 128 7.68 7.55 -11.81
CA ALA A 128 8.77 6.82 -12.45
C ALA A 128 8.55 5.30 -12.41
N LEU A 129 8.03 4.77 -11.29
CA LEU A 129 7.68 3.35 -11.18
C LEU A 129 6.50 2.99 -12.10
N LEU A 130 5.46 3.84 -12.17
CA LEU A 130 4.37 3.68 -13.13
C LEU A 130 4.87 3.71 -14.59
N ALA A 131 5.74 4.66 -14.94
CA ALA A 131 6.29 4.81 -16.28
C ALA A 131 7.17 3.60 -16.66
N GLY A 132 8.06 3.14 -15.78
CA GLY A 132 8.89 1.96 -16.03
C GLY A 132 8.06 0.68 -16.22
N VAL A 133 6.95 0.55 -15.49
CA VAL A 133 6.00 -0.55 -15.63
C VAL A 133 5.24 -0.49 -16.96
N ILE A 134 4.78 0.68 -17.38
CA ILE A 134 4.10 0.89 -18.67
C ILE A 134 5.07 0.61 -19.83
N LEU A 135 6.27 1.18 -19.78
CA LEU A 135 7.28 1.05 -20.83
C LEU A 135 7.81 -0.38 -20.95
N SER A 136 8.01 -1.10 -19.85
CA SER A 136 8.38 -2.52 -19.88
C SER A 136 7.28 -3.46 -20.39
N GLY A 137 6.02 -2.99 -20.47
CA GLY A 137 4.90 -3.69 -21.08
C GLY A 137 4.71 -3.46 -22.59
N VAL A 138 5.39 -2.46 -23.16
CA VAL A 138 5.30 -2.08 -24.58
C VAL A 138 6.30 -2.85 -25.46
N GLY A 139 7.42 -3.33 -24.91
CA GLY A 139 8.56 -3.86 -25.69
C GLY A 139 8.59 -5.35 -26.06
N ARG A 140 7.56 -6.18 -25.80
CA ARG A 140 7.53 -7.59 -26.24
C ARG A 140 6.42 -7.85 -27.25
N ARG A 141 6.66 -7.37 -28.47
CA ARG A 141 6.12 -7.96 -29.70
C ARG A 141 7.31 -8.12 -30.64
N GLY A 142 7.77 -9.35 -30.75
CA GLY A 142 8.87 -9.84 -31.58
C GLY A 142 8.87 -11.34 -31.42
#